data_AF-A0AAE0V185-F1
#
_entry.id   AF-A0AAE0V185-F1
#
_cell.length_a   1.000
_cell.length_b   1.000
_cell.length_c   1.000
_cell.angle_alpha   90.00
_cell.angle_beta   90.00
_cell.angle_gamma   90.00
#
_symmetry.space_group_name_H-M   'P 1'
#
loop_
_entity.id
_entity.type
_entity.pdbx_description
1 polymer ?
#
loop_
_entity_poly.entity_id
_entity_poly.type
_entity_poly.pdbx_seq_one_letter_code
_entity_poly.pdbx_strand_id
1 'polypeptide(L)'
;MNREAATNGDSMNLEEYTTSVTSYIGKCIDDVTVFKTITTRSNQKRWMTAEVCDLLKSRDSAFRAGDKAALRTARAKLSRAIREAKRTHTQRIHAHFQDN
;
A
#
# COMPACT_ATOMS: atom_id res chain seq x y z
N MET A 1 -29.25 3.48 -15.98
CA MET A 1 -28.31 4.57 -16.32
C MET A 1 -27.32 4.17 -17.43
N ASN A 2 -26.25 3.41 -17.18
CA ASN A 2 -25.22 3.14 -18.22
C ASN A 2 -25.70 2.25 -19.37
N ARG A 3 -26.63 1.32 -19.11
CA ARG A 3 -27.22 0.44 -20.14
C ARG A 3 -28.21 1.17 -21.04
N GLU A 4 -29.02 2.05 -20.45
CA GLU A 4 -30.08 2.80 -21.15
C GLU A 4 -29.51 3.87 -22.09
N ALA A 5 -28.34 4.42 -21.78
CA ALA A 5 -27.66 5.39 -22.64
C ALA A 5 -27.05 4.77 -23.92
N ALA A 6 -26.77 3.47 -23.92
CA ALA A 6 -26.13 2.74 -25.03
C ALA A 6 -27.13 1.93 -25.89
N THR A 7 -28.42 2.07 -25.63
CA THR A 7 -29.50 1.36 -26.32
C THR A 7 -30.24 2.30 -27.28
N ASN A 8 -30.12 2.05 -28.59
CA ASN A 8 -30.92 2.69 -29.63
C ASN A 8 -31.97 1.68 -30.11
N GLY A 9 -33.18 1.75 -29.56
CA GLY A 9 -34.23 0.77 -29.82
C GLY A 9 -33.89 -0.61 -29.23
N ASP A 10 -34.10 -1.67 -30.01
CA ASP A 10 -33.90 -3.08 -29.58
C ASP A 10 -32.44 -3.56 -29.72
N SER A 11 -31.56 -2.72 -30.29
CA SER A 11 -30.13 -3.01 -30.48
C SER A 11 -29.27 -2.23 -29.48
N MET A 12 -28.40 -2.94 -28.78
CA MET A 12 -27.49 -2.38 -27.78
C MET A 12 -26.09 -2.26 -28.40
N ASN A 13 -25.55 -1.04 -28.42
CA ASN A 13 -24.18 -0.82 -28.87
C ASN A 13 -23.20 -1.31 -27.78
N LEU A 14 -22.64 -2.50 -28.00
CA LEU A 14 -21.77 -3.17 -27.05
C LEU A 14 -20.51 -2.36 -26.73
N GLU A 15 -19.95 -1.68 -27.73
CA GLU A 15 -18.74 -0.87 -27.56
C GLU A 15 -19.01 0.36 -26.68
N GLU A 16 -20.11 1.05 -26.94
CA GLU A 16 -20.54 2.22 -26.17
C GLU A 16 -20.88 1.84 -24.72
N TYR A 17 -21.57 0.71 -24.52
CA TYR A 17 -21.83 0.20 -23.18
C TYR A 17 -20.56 -0.16 -22.42
N THR A 18 -19.64 -0.89 -23.08
CA THR A 18 -18.38 -1.32 -22.46
C THR A 18 -17.52 -0.10 -22.10
N THR A 19 -17.49 0.90 -22.97
CA THR A 19 -16.78 2.17 -22.74
C THR A 19 -17.39 2.94 -21.56
N SER A 20 -18.72 3.06 -21.51
CA SER A 20 -19.43 3.74 -20.42
C SER A 20 -19.19 3.07 -19.07
N VAL A 21 -19.30 1.74 -19.00
CA VAL A 21 -19.07 0.98 -17.76
C VAL A 21 -17.61 1.10 -17.31
N THR A 22 -16.65 0.96 -18.23
CA THR A 22 -15.22 1.05 -17.91
C THR A 22 -14.86 2.46 -17.44
N SER A 23 -15.39 3.50 -18.09
CA SER A 23 -15.19 4.90 -17.70
C SER A 23 -15.78 5.18 -16.32
N TYR A 24 -16.97 4.67 -16.02
CA TYR A 24 -17.60 4.83 -14.71
C TYR A 24 -16.79 4.16 -13.60
N ILE A 25 -16.30 2.93 -13.82
CA ILE A 25 -15.41 2.24 -12.86
C ILE A 25 -14.14 3.06 -12.64
N GLY A 26 -13.52 3.57 -13.71
CA GLY A 26 -12.33 4.43 -13.63
C GLY A 26 -12.59 5.67 -12.77
N LYS A 27 -13.69 6.38 -13.03
CA LYS A 27 -14.11 7.53 -12.22
C LYS A 27 -14.28 7.17 -10.75
N CYS A 28 -14.94 6.05 -10.44
CA CYS A 28 -15.10 5.60 -9.06
C CYS A 28 -13.76 5.28 -8.39
N ILE A 29 -12.81 4.70 -9.12
CA ILE A 29 -11.45 4.45 -8.61
C ILE A 29 -10.78 5.78 -8.28
N ASP A 30 -10.85 6.77 -9.17
CA ASP A 30 -10.21 8.08 -8.96
C ASP A 30 -10.87 8.85 -7.81
N ASP A 31 -12.19 8.79 -7.69
CA ASP A 31 -12.95 9.50 -6.65
C ASP A 31 -12.73 8.86 -5.25
N VAL A 32 -12.60 7.53 -5.16
CA VAL A 32 -12.53 6.80 -3.88
C VAL A 32 -11.09 6.49 -3.46
N THR A 33 -10.18 6.32 -4.41
CA THR A 33 -8.80 5.87 -4.13
C THR A 33 -7.86 7.05 -4.02
N VAL A 34 -7.28 7.25 -2.84
CA VAL A 34 -6.28 8.30 -2.63
C VAL A 34 -4.87 7.77 -2.92
N PHE A 35 -4.26 8.22 -4.01
CA PHE A 35 -2.83 8.00 -4.26
C PHE A 35 -2.00 8.94 -3.40
N LYS A 36 -1.06 8.38 -2.62
CA LYS A 36 -0.13 9.17 -1.80
C LYS A 36 1.31 8.82 -2.17
N THR A 37 2.05 9.82 -2.62
CA THR A 37 3.49 9.71 -2.84
C THR A 37 4.22 9.78 -1.50
N ILE A 38 4.86 8.67 -1.09
CA ILE A 38 5.68 8.61 0.12
C ILE A 38 7.11 9.02 -0.24
N THR A 39 7.57 10.17 0.26
CA THR A 39 8.95 10.63 0.06
C THR A 39 9.83 10.23 1.25
N THR A 40 10.97 9.61 0.96
CA THR A 40 11.98 9.27 1.96
C THR A 40 12.96 10.44 2.13
N ARG A 41 12.95 11.07 3.30
CA ARG A 41 13.80 12.22 3.65
C ARG A 41 15.08 11.77 4.38
N SER A 42 16.12 12.59 4.34
CA SER A 42 17.38 12.37 5.10
C SER A 42 17.15 12.26 6.63
N ASN A 43 16.12 12.91 7.16
CA ASN A 43 15.70 12.77 8.56
C ASN A 43 14.74 11.59 8.81
N GLN A 44 14.71 10.59 7.93
CA GLN A 44 13.95 9.37 8.18
C GLN A 44 14.30 8.83 9.57
N LYS A 45 13.29 8.30 10.25
CA LYS A 45 13.49 7.68 11.55
C LYS A 45 14.62 6.67 11.41
N ARG A 46 15.71 6.83 12.18
CA ARG A 46 16.94 6.03 12.02
C ARG A 46 16.73 4.52 12.20
N TRP A 47 15.60 4.12 12.79
CA TRP A 47 15.16 2.72 12.90
C TRP A 47 14.38 2.20 11.67
N MET A 48 14.17 3.02 10.64
CA MET A 48 13.49 2.67 9.39
C MET A 48 14.54 2.13 8.40
N THR A 49 15.01 0.92 8.67
CA THR A 49 16.05 0.23 7.88
C THR A 49 15.50 -0.35 6.58
N ALA A 50 16.37 -0.74 5.65
CA ALA A 50 15.99 -1.41 4.40
C ALA A 50 15.12 -2.66 4.67
N GLU A 51 15.48 -3.45 5.68
CA GLU A 51 14.72 -4.62 6.12
C GLU A 51 13.28 -4.27 6.53
N VAL A 52 13.10 -3.21 7.33
CA VAL A 52 11.76 -2.76 7.75
C VAL A 52 10.95 -2.31 6.53
N CYS A 53 11.57 -1.63 5.57
CA CYS A 53 10.93 -1.23 4.31
C CYS A 53 10.49 -2.43 3.47
N ASP A 54 11.31 -3.48 3.36
CA ASP A 54 10.96 -4.67 2.59
C ASP A 54 9.87 -5.49 3.27
N LEU A 55 9.85 -5.53 4.61
CA LEU A 55 8.75 -6.12 5.38
C LEU A 55 7.45 -5.34 5.22
N LEU A 56 7.50 -4.01 5.11
CA LEU A 56 6.34 -3.17 4.78
C LEU A 56 5.78 -3.53 3.39
N LYS A 57 6.65 -3.62 2.38
CA LYS A 57 6.26 -4.03 1.01
C LYS A 57 5.65 -5.43 0.99
N SER A 58 6.27 -6.40 1.68
CA SER A 58 5.76 -7.77 1.79
C SER A 58 4.36 -7.82 2.42
N ARG A 59 4.15 -7.03 3.48
CA ARG A 59 2.82 -6.90 4.11
C ARG A 59 1.80 -6.29 3.16
N ASP A 60 2.17 -5.25 2.42
CA ASP A 60 1.26 -4.58 1.47
C ASP A 60 0.90 -5.50 0.30
N SER A 61 1.86 -6.26 -0.22
CA SER A 61 1.59 -7.28 -1.24
C SER A 61 0.65 -8.37 -0.72
N ALA A 62 0.86 -8.88 0.49
CA ALA A 62 -0.04 -9.87 1.09
C ALA A 62 -1.47 -9.32 1.32
N PHE A 63 -1.57 -8.04 1.71
CA PHE A 63 -2.86 -7.36 1.84
C PHE A 63 -3.59 -7.24 0.50
N ARG A 64 -2.89 -6.79 -0.55
CA ARG A 64 -3.45 -6.68 -1.91
C ARG A 64 -3.85 -8.02 -2.51
N ALA A 65 -3.12 -9.09 -2.18
CA ALA A 65 -3.44 -10.45 -2.62
C ALA A 65 -4.62 -11.09 -1.86
N GLY A 66 -5.11 -10.48 -0.77
CA GLY A 66 -6.19 -11.04 0.05
C GLY A 66 -5.82 -12.27 0.89
N ASP A 67 -4.54 -12.66 0.91
CA ASP A 67 -4.06 -13.82 1.68
C ASP A 67 -3.96 -13.47 3.17
N LYS A 68 -4.96 -13.92 3.94
CA LYS A 68 -5.06 -13.70 5.38
C LYS A 68 -3.92 -14.35 6.17
N ALA A 69 -3.44 -15.52 5.76
CA ALA A 69 -2.41 -16.27 6.47
C ALA A 69 -1.02 -15.62 6.27
N ALA A 70 -0.70 -15.25 5.02
CA ALA A 70 0.49 -14.50 4.70
C ALA A 70 0.46 -13.12 5.36
N LEU A 71 -0.68 -12.43 5.35
CA LEU A 71 -0.83 -11.11 5.99
C LEU A 71 -0.57 -11.17 7.50
N ARG A 72 -1.10 -12.18 8.20
CA ARG A 72 -0.85 -12.38 9.64
C ARG A 72 0.64 -12.57 9.90
N THR A 73 1.30 -13.41 9.10
CA THR A 73 2.72 -13.70 9.22
C THR A 73 3.58 -12.46 8.95
N ALA A 74 3.28 -11.73 7.88
CA ALA A 74 3.99 -10.51 7.52
C ALA A 74 3.87 -9.43 8.61
N ARG A 75 2.67 -9.25 9.20
CA ARG A 75 2.45 -8.33 10.34
C ARG A 75 3.30 -8.71 11.56
N ALA A 76 3.37 -9.99 11.91
CA ALA A 76 4.17 -10.47 13.03
C ALA A 76 5.67 -10.23 12.81
N LYS A 77 6.18 -10.56 11.62
CA LYS A 77 7.58 -10.32 11.23
C LYS A 77 7.92 -8.82 11.27
N LEU A 78 7.09 -7.97 10.65
CA LEU A 78 7.25 -6.52 10.65
C LEU A 78 7.29 -5.96 12.08
N SER A 79 6.39 -6.39 12.96
CA SER A 79 6.34 -5.93 14.34
C SER A 79 7.62 -6.28 15.12
N ARG A 80 8.18 -7.47 14.87
CA ARG A 80 9.46 -7.88 15.48
C ARG A 80 10.62 -7.02 14.96
N ALA A 81 10.75 -6.89 13.64
CA ALA A 81 11.81 -6.11 13.03
C ALA A 81 11.81 -4.63 13.47
N ILE A 82 10.63 -4.01 13.59
CA ILE A 82 10.53 -2.62 14.10
C ILE A 82 11.04 -2.51 15.54
N ARG A 83 10.70 -3.47 16.41
CA ARG A 83 11.16 -3.45 17.81
C ARG A 83 12.67 -3.60 17.89
N GLU A 84 13.22 -4.50 17.08
CA GLU A 84 14.66 -4.76 17.01
C GLU A 84 15.42 -3.56 16.45
N ALA A 85 14.99 -3.01 15.31
CA ALA A 85 15.61 -1.83 14.72
C ALA A 85 15.60 -0.62 15.66
N LYS A 86 14.51 -0.42 16.41
CA LYS A 86 14.46 0.61 17.47
C LYS A 86 15.47 0.33 18.58
N ARG A 87 15.54 -0.91 19.09
CA ARG A 87 16.48 -1.30 20.15
C ARG A 87 17.93 -1.07 19.71
N THR A 88 18.30 -1.53 18.51
CA THR A 88 19.65 -1.33 17.96
C THR A 88 19.98 0.15 17.84
N HIS A 89 19.02 0.96 17.38
CA HIS A 89 19.22 2.39 17.29
C HIS A 89 19.46 3.05 18.66
N THR A 90 18.64 2.68 19.66
CA THR A 90 18.80 3.16 21.04
C THR A 90 20.15 2.74 21.62
N GLN A 91 20.57 1.48 21.44
CA GLN A 91 21.88 0.99 21.89
C GLN A 91 23.04 1.76 21.27
N ARG A 92 22.97 2.04 19.95
CA ARG A 92 23.98 2.86 19.26
C ARG A 92 24.07 4.27 19.87
N ILE A 93 22.93 4.88 20.19
CA ILE A 93 22.91 6.20 20.84
C ILE A 93 23.58 6.12 22.22
N HIS A 94 23.22 5.14 23.05
CA HIS A 94 23.80 4.99 24.39
C HIS A 94 25.32 4.76 24.35
N ALA A 95 25.82 3.96 23.41
CA ALA A 95 27.25 3.74 23.23
C ALA A 95 28.03 5.05 23.02
N HIS A 96 27.50 5.97 22.19
CA HIS A 96 28.12 7.28 21.97
C HIS A 96 28.20 8.17 23.21
N PHE A 97 27.42 7.90 24.25
CA PHE A 97 27.44 8.63 25.52
C PHE A 97 28.24 7.93 26.62
N GLN A 98 28.68 6.68 26.41
CA GLN A 98 29.50 5.94 27.38
C GLN A 98 31.00 5.97 27.03
N ASP A 99 31.36 6.25 25.78
CA ASP A 99 32.75 6.40 25.32
C ASP A 99 33.33 7.82 25.57
N ASN A 100 32.75 8.61 26.49
CA ASN A 100 33.16 9.98 26.80
C ASN A 100 33.16 10.24 28.31
#